data_AF-A0A848SS97-F1
#
_entry.id   AF-A0A848SS97-F1
#
_cell.length_a   1.000
_cell.length_b   1.000
_cell.length_c   1.000
_cell.angle_alpha   90.00
_cell.angle_beta   90.00
_cell.angle_gamma   90.00
#
_symmetry.space_group_name_H-M   'P 1'
#
loop_
_entity.id
_entity.type
_entity.pdbx_description
1 polymer ?
#
loop_
_entity_poly.entity_id
_entity_poly.type
_entity_poly.pdbx_seq_one_letter_code
_entity_poly.pdbx_strand_id
1 'polypeptide(L)' 'MKISGVDIRPGNIIEYEGGLWKAVKIQ' A
#
# COMPACT_ATOMS: atom_id res chain seq x y z
N MET A 1 7.13 7.62 5.67
CA MET A 1 7.59 6.83 4.51
C MET A 1 6.88 7.36 3.28
N LYS A 2 7.59 7.78 2.22
CA LYS A 2 6.96 8.29 1.00
C LYS A 2 6.88 7.15 -0.02
N ILE A 3 5.84 6.33 0.08
CA ILE A 3 5.52 5.35 -0.96
C ILE A 3 4.81 6.09 -2.09
N SER A 4 5.32 5.96 -3.32
CA SER A 4 4.60 6.42 -4.50
C SER A 4 3.42 5.49 -4.74
N GLY A 5 2.22 6.05 -4.98
CA GLY A 5 1.04 5.24 -5.31
C GLY A 5 1.22 4.36 -6.56
N VAL A 6 2.18 4.70 -7.41
CA VAL A 6 2.57 3.95 -8.62
C VAL A 6 3.27 2.62 -8.31
N ASP A 7 3.96 2.53 -7.17
CA ASP A 7 4.73 1.34 -6.78
C ASP A 7 3.89 0.33 -5.98
N ILE A 8 2.66 0.71 -5.63
CA ILE A 8 1.71 -0.17 -4.95
C ILE A 8 1.11 -1.12 -5.98
N ARG A 9 1.18 -2.43 -5.70
CA ARG A 9 0.49 -3.46 -6.47
C ARG A 9 -0.51 -4.21 -5.59
N PRO A 10 -1.59 -4.76 -6.16
CA PRO A 10 -2.47 -5.66 -5.43
C PRO A 10 -1.66 -6.81 -4.81
N GLY A 11 -1.84 -7.04 -3.52
CA GLY A 11 -1.08 -8.03 -2.75
C GLY A 11 0.04 -7.47 -1.90
N ASN A 12 0.48 -6.23 -2.13
CA ASN A 12 1.44 -5.57 -1.24
C ASN A 12 0.80 -5.30 0.13
N ILE A 13 1.58 -5.50 1.19
CA ILE A 13 1.25 -5.07 2.55
C ILE A 13 1.93 -3.73 2.78
N ILE A 14 1.17 -2.74 3.26
CA ILE A 14 1.58 -1.37 3.47
C ILE A 14 1.37 -1.05 4.95
N GLU A 15 2.40 -0.53 5.61
CA GLU A 15 2.26 0.02 6.94
C GLU A 15 1.94 1.52 6.84
N TYR A 16 0.78 1.91 7.35
CA TYR A 16 0.30 3.30 7.32
C TYR A 16 -0.49 3.60 8.59
N GLU A 17 -0.19 4.75 9.21
CA GLU A 17 -0.83 5.23 10.45
C GLU A 17 -0.81 4.20 11.60
N GLY A 18 0.26 3.41 11.70
CA GLY A 18 0.41 2.38 12.74
C GLY A 18 -0.42 1.11 12.51
N GLY A 19 -1.05 0.99 11.34
CA GLY A 19 -1.78 -0.20 10.91
C GLY A 19 -1.17 -0.86 9.68
N LEU A 20 -1.41 -2.17 9.52
CA LEU A 20 -1.07 -2.93 8.33
C LEU A 20 -2.28 -2.97 7.37
N TRP A 21 -2.06 -2.55 6.14
CA TRP A 21 -3.08 -2.46 5.10
C TRP A 21 -2.69 -3.34 3.92
N LYS A 22 -3.65 -4.07 3.34
CA LYS A 22 -3.43 -4.83 2.12
C LYS A 22 -3.96 -4.06 0.92
N ALA A 23 -3.11 -3.80 -0.06
CA ALA A 23 -3.57 -3.24 -1.33
C ALA A 23 -4.43 -4.29 -2.06
N VAL A 24 -5.72 -4.02 -2.22
CA VAL A 24 -6.68 -4.93 -2.88
C VAL A 24 -6.93 -4.57 -4.34
N LYS A 25 -6.81 -3.29 -4.69
CA LYS A 25 -6.99 -2.78 -6.04
C LYS A 25 -6.21 -1.48 -6.17
N ILE A 26 -5.60 -1.27 -7.33
CA ILE A 26 -5.01 0.00 -7.75
C ILE A 26 -5.74 0.47 -9.01
N GLN A 27 -5.76 1.78 -9.27
CA GLN A 27 -6.46 2.37 -10.42
C GLN A 27 -5.73 2.08 -11.74
#